data_AF-A0A3T2HDD7-F1
#
_entry.id   AF-A0A3T2HDD7-F1
#
_cell.length_a   1.000
_cell.length_b   1.000
_cell.length_c   1.000
_cell.angle_alpha   90.00
_cell.angle_beta   90.00
_cell.angle_gamma   90.00
#
_symmetry.space_group_name_H-M   'P 1'
#
loop_
_entity.id
_entity.type
_entity.pdbx_description
1 polymer ?
#
loop_
_entity_poly.entity_id
_entity_poly.type
_entity_poly.pdbx_seq_one_letter_code
_entity_poly.pdbx_strand_id
1 'polypeptide(L)'
;MKKVKISIVSFLGVIILSLIVYFGYINYQTYQANKLMNDAIKKAGIPISEVITIQATNYNQQGLFGPEWYGEDITTKKDYKHWRQVVKKRGKYLSGKPLGDTAALSNPKNCELTYGLLLQDGVARIGPVYAGTSATSSQLDEFAYHFPNQFPEE
;
A
#
# COMPACT_ATOMS: atom_id res chain seq x y z
N MET A 1 -35.63 36.11 10.64
CA MET A 1 -35.16 35.12 9.63
C MET A 1 -33.83 35.46 8.96
N LYS A 2 -33.59 36.69 8.45
CA LYS A 2 -32.31 37.05 7.77
C LYS A 2 -31.06 36.87 8.64
N LYS A 3 -31.08 37.30 9.90
CA LYS A 3 -29.96 37.14 10.85
C LYS A 3 -29.64 35.67 11.16
N VAL A 4 -30.67 34.82 11.29
CA VAL A 4 -30.52 33.36 11.48
C VAL A 4 -29.96 32.69 10.23
N LYS A 5 -30.43 33.07 9.03
CA LYS A 5 -29.89 32.57 7.75
C LYS A 5 -28.43 32.94 7.55
N ILE A 6 -28.02 34.17 7.90
CA ILE A 6 -26.61 34.61 7.84
C ILE A 6 -25.75 33.80 8.82
N SER A 7 -26.25 33.53 10.02
CA SER A 7 -25.53 32.72 11.03
C SER A 7 -25.33 31.26 10.57
N ILE A 8 -26.34 30.66 9.93
CA ILE A 8 -26.24 29.29 9.38
C ILE A 8 -25.24 29.23 8.22
N VAL A 9 -25.26 30.21 7.31
CA VAL A 9 -24.31 30.29 6.19
C VAL A 9 -22.87 30.45 6.70
N SER A 10 -22.67 31.28 7.72
CA SER A 10 -21.36 31.45 8.36
C SER A 10 -20.87 30.15 9.01
N PHE A 11 -21.75 29.43 9.71
CA PHE A 11 -21.41 28.14 10.34
C PHE A 11 -21.03 27.08 9.31
N LEU A 12 -21.79 26.96 8.22
CA LEU A 12 -21.46 26.07 7.10
C LEU A 12 -20.13 26.44 6.46
N GLY A 13 -19.83 27.73 6.32
CA GLY A 13 -18.54 28.21 5.82
C GLY A 13 -17.36 27.72 6.66
N VAL A 14 -17.47 27.75 7.99
CA VAL A 14 -16.44 27.24 8.90
C VAL A 14 -16.25 25.73 8.74
N ILE A 15 -17.35 24.95 8.64
CA ILE A 15 -17.26 23.50 8.44
C ILE A 15 -16.53 23.18 7.12
N ILE A 16 -16.90 23.85 6.03
CA ILE A 16 -16.29 23.64 4.72
C ILE A 16 -14.80 23.99 4.78
N LEU A 17 -14.43 25.12 5.40
CA LEU A 17 -13.03 25.53 5.55
C LEU A 17 -12.23 24.50 6.36
N SER A 18 -12.79 23.99 7.45
CA SER A 18 -12.14 22.95 8.27
C SER A 18 -11.91 21.66 7.47
N LEU A 19 -12.87 21.24 6.64
CA LEU A 19 -12.71 20.08 5.76
C LEU A 19 -11.61 20.31 4.73
N ILE A 20 -11.54 21.50 4.12
CA ILE A 20 -10.48 21.82 3.14
C ILE A 20 -9.10 21.76 3.80
N VAL A 21 -8.94 22.34 4.98
CA VAL A 21 -7.67 22.29 5.74
C VAL A 21 -7.30 20.85 6.08
N TYR A 22 -8.27 20.06 6.54
CA TYR A 22 -8.07 18.64 6.87
C TYR A 22 -7.63 17.80 5.66
N PHE A 23 -8.34 17.92 4.53
CA PHE A 23 -7.94 17.24 3.29
C PHE A 23 -6.58 17.73 2.79
N GLY A 24 -6.28 19.03 2.92
CA GLY A 24 -4.97 19.59 2.58
C GLY A 24 -3.85 18.98 3.42
N TYR A 25 -4.06 18.86 4.72
CA TYR A 25 -3.13 18.20 5.65
C TYR A 25 -2.89 16.74 5.26
N ILE A 26 -3.94 15.94 5.04
CA ILE A 26 -3.79 14.53 4.64
C ILE A 26 -3.01 14.39 3.34
N ASN A 27 -3.32 15.20 2.32
CA ASN A 27 -2.62 15.14 1.04
C ASN A 27 -1.14 15.48 1.18
N TYR A 28 -0.82 16.51 1.97
CA TYR A 28 0.56 16.90 2.25
C TYR A 28 1.33 15.79 2.97
N GLN A 29 0.75 15.21 4.02
CA GLN A 29 1.41 14.14 4.77
C GLN A 29 1.56 12.87 3.94
N THR A 30 0.55 12.51 3.14
CA THR A 30 0.62 11.38 2.19
C THR A 30 1.75 11.58 1.18
N TYR A 31 1.95 12.81 0.70
CA TYR A 31 3.07 13.14 -0.20
C TYR A 31 4.44 12.97 0.49
N GLN A 32 4.58 13.39 1.76
CA GLN A 32 5.81 13.18 2.51
C GLN A 32 6.05 11.70 2.83
N ALA A 33 4.99 10.97 3.17
CA ALA A 33 5.04 9.53 3.40
C ALA A 33 5.55 8.78 2.17
N ASN A 34 5.04 9.12 0.98
CA ASN A 34 5.52 8.59 -0.29
C ASN A 34 7.03 8.77 -0.48
N LYS A 35 7.61 9.91 -0.07
CA LYS A 35 9.06 10.11 -0.20
C LYS A 35 9.84 9.17 0.72
N LEU A 36 9.45 9.08 1.99
CA LEU A 36 10.12 8.23 2.97
C LEU A 36 10.02 6.74 2.60
N MET A 37 8.85 6.31 2.12
CA MET A 37 8.65 4.94 1.66
C MET A 37 9.44 4.64 0.38
N ASN A 38 9.49 5.55 -0.59
CA ASN A 38 10.36 5.40 -1.76
C ASN A 38 11.85 5.28 -1.39
N ASP A 39 12.30 5.99 -0.36
CA ASP A 39 13.67 5.85 0.12
C ASP A 39 13.89 4.49 0.83
N ALA A 40 12.89 3.94 1.51
CA ALA A 40 12.93 2.57 2.04
C ALA A 40 13.02 1.53 0.91
N ILE A 41 12.24 1.67 -0.17
CA ILE A 41 12.31 0.81 -1.37
C ILE A 41 13.73 0.82 -1.96
N LYS A 42 14.33 2.01 -2.13
CA LYS A 42 15.70 2.15 -2.65
C LYS A 42 16.72 1.50 -1.73
N LYS A 43 16.60 1.70 -0.41
CA LYS A 43 17.49 1.08 0.60
C LYS A 43 17.38 -0.45 0.60
N ALA A 44 16.20 -0.99 0.30
CA ALA A 44 15.99 -2.43 0.09
C ALA A 44 16.55 -2.95 -1.24
N GLY A 45 17.14 -2.09 -2.08
CA GLY A 45 17.76 -2.46 -3.35
C GLY A 45 16.78 -2.65 -4.51
N ILE A 46 15.51 -2.23 -4.35
CA ILE A 46 14.51 -2.28 -5.41
C ILE A 46 14.58 -0.99 -6.24
N PRO A 47 14.85 -1.06 -7.56
CA PRO A 47 14.82 0.13 -8.41
C PRO A 47 13.38 0.66 -8.54
N ILE A 48 13.17 1.96 -8.33
CA ILE A 48 11.83 2.58 -8.43
C ILE A 48 11.21 2.38 -9.83
N SER A 49 12.03 2.32 -10.88
CA SER A 49 11.58 2.02 -12.24
C SER A 49 10.98 0.61 -12.42
N GLU A 50 11.27 -0.31 -11.50
CA GLU A 50 10.75 -1.68 -11.49
C GLU A 50 9.50 -1.83 -10.62
N VAL A 51 9.15 -0.82 -9.82
CA VAL A 51 8.01 -0.88 -8.90
C VAL A 51 6.69 -0.76 -9.66
N ILE A 52 5.74 -1.59 -9.27
CA ILE A 52 4.34 -1.52 -9.68
C ILE A 52 3.51 -1.36 -8.40
N THR A 53 2.82 -0.22 -8.27
CA THR A 53 1.92 0.03 -7.14
C THR A 53 0.66 -0.82 -7.26
N ILE A 54 0.39 -1.64 -6.24
CA ILE A 54 -0.81 -2.47 -6.10
C ILE A 54 -1.90 -1.70 -5.37
N GLN A 55 -1.52 -1.13 -4.23
CA GLN A 55 -2.31 -0.22 -3.42
C GLN A 55 -1.49 1.04 -3.17
N ALA A 56 -2.03 2.19 -3.58
CA ALA A 56 -1.37 3.47 -3.36
C ALA A 56 -1.36 3.85 -1.88
N THR A 57 -0.40 4.68 -1.51
CA THR A 57 -0.24 5.21 -0.15
C THR A 57 -1.54 5.79 0.37
N ASN A 58 -2.00 5.26 1.49
CA ASN A 58 -3.19 5.73 2.18
C ASN A 58 -2.85 6.28 3.56
N TYR A 59 -3.53 7.35 3.94
CA TYR A 59 -3.56 7.83 5.33
C TYR A 59 -4.49 6.94 6.15
N ASN A 60 -4.00 6.49 7.30
CA ASN A 60 -4.78 5.74 8.26
C ASN A 60 -4.56 6.33 9.66
N GLN A 61 -5.60 6.25 10.49
CA GLN A 61 -5.56 6.74 11.86
C GLN A 61 -6.48 5.91 12.74
N GLN A 62 -6.02 5.58 13.95
CA GLN A 62 -6.83 4.84 14.92
C GLN A 62 -7.75 5.80 15.68
N GLY A 63 -8.99 5.98 15.20
CA GLY A 63 -9.91 6.96 15.78
C GLY A 63 -9.43 8.41 15.60
N LEU A 64 -10.04 9.37 16.30
CA LEU A 64 -9.77 10.80 16.09
C LEU A 64 -8.43 11.30 16.67
N PHE A 65 -7.84 10.54 17.60
CA PHE A 65 -6.62 10.94 18.33
C PHE A 65 -5.59 9.82 18.46
N GLY A 66 -5.77 8.70 17.76
CA GLY A 66 -4.81 7.61 17.77
C GLY A 66 -3.65 7.85 16.80
N PRO A 67 -2.67 6.92 16.81
CA PRO A 67 -1.52 6.99 15.94
C PRO A 67 -1.93 7.03 14.47
N GLU A 68 -1.19 7.83 13.70
CA GLU A 68 -1.29 7.89 12.25
C GLU A 68 -0.29 6.91 11.62
N TRP A 69 -0.70 6.23 10.56
CA TRP A 69 0.21 5.42 9.75
C TRP A 69 -0.14 5.47 8.27
N TYR A 70 0.84 5.17 7.44
CA TYR A 70 0.69 5.15 5.99
C TYR A 70 1.08 3.77 5.46
N GLY A 71 0.21 3.20 4.64
CA GLY A 71 0.41 1.88 4.03
C GLY A 71 0.49 1.99 2.51
N GLU A 72 1.39 1.24 1.89
CA GLU A 72 1.44 1.07 0.43
C GLU A 72 1.77 -0.40 0.14
N ASP A 73 1.11 -0.99 -0.86
CA ASP A 73 1.47 -2.32 -1.35
C ASP A 73 2.04 -2.20 -2.75
N ILE A 74 3.16 -2.87 -2.98
CA ILE A 74 3.85 -2.90 -4.26
C ILE A 74 4.15 -4.32 -4.71
N THR A 75 4.38 -4.50 -6.00
CA THR A 75 5.14 -5.62 -6.56
C THR A 75 6.23 -5.06 -7.46
N THR A 76 7.08 -5.91 -8.02
CA THR A 76 8.05 -5.51 -9.04
C THR A 76 7.70 -6.10 -10.39
N LYS A 77 8.16 -5.49 -11.49
CA LYS A 77 8.00 -6.07 -12.84
C LYS A 77 8.60 -7.47 -12.93
N LYS A 78 9.72 -7.71 -12.22
CA LYS A 78 10.40 -9.01 -12.16
C LYS A 78 9.55 -10.04 -11.41
N ASP A 79 9.06 -9.70 -10.22
CA ASP A 79 8.16 -10.54 -9.41
C ASP A 79 6.87 -10.86 -10.17
N TYR A 80 6.23 -9.84 -10.75
CA TYR A 80 5.02 -10.02 -11.54
C TYR A 80 5.23 -10.93 -12.75
N LYS A 81 6.35 -10.79 -13.46
CA LYS A 81 6.69 -11.67 -14.60
C LYS A 81 6.91 -13.11 -14.13
N HIS A 82 7.66 -13.31 -13.06
CA HIS A 82 7.94 -14.63 -12.48
C HIS A 82 6.67 -15.30 -11.98
N TRP A 83 5.88 -14.60 -11.17
CA TRP A 83 4.59 -15.04 -10.64
C TRP A 83 3.67 -15.55 -11.75
N ARG A 84 3.49 -14.79 -12.84
CA ARG A 84 2.68 -15.22 -13.99
C ARG A 84 3.16 -16.53 -14.60
N GLN A 85 4.47 -16.70 -14.74
CA GLN A 85 5.06 -17.92 -15.31
C GLN A 85 4.84 -19.12 -14.39
N VAL A 86 5.07 -18.95 -13.08
CA VAL A 86 4.88 -20.00 -12.08
C VAL A 86 3.42 -20.42 -11.98
N VAL A 87 2.50 -19.47 -11.82
CA VAL A 87 1.06 -19.76 -11.68
C VAL A 87 0.50 -20.40 -12.95
N LYS A 88 0.87 -19.91 -14.14
CA LYS A 88 0.46 -20.52 -15.42
C LYS A 88 0.98 -21.94 -15.56
N LYS A 89 2.24 -22.21 -15.17
CA LYS A 89 2.84 -23.56 -15.23
C LYS A 89 2.19 -24.52 -14.23
N ARG A 90 1.86 -24.04 -13.03
CA ARG A 90 1.26 -24.86 -11.95
C ARG A 90 -0.24 -25.08 -12.14
N GLY A 91 -0.93 -24.24 -12.90
CA GLY A 91 -2.40 -24.27 -13.03
C GLY A 91 -3.13 -23.82 -11.76
N LYS A 92 -2.40 -23.28 -10.77
CA LYS A 92 -2.90 -22.80 -9.50
C LYS A 92 -2.03 -21.65 -8.99
N TYR A 93 -2.66 -20.77 -8.23
CA TYR A 93 -2.02 -19.67 -7.50
C TYR A 93 -1.02 -20.20 -6.46
N LEU A 94 -0.09 -19.35 -6.01
CA LEU A 94 0.90 -19.65 -4.96
C LEU A 94 0.21 -19.94 -3.62
N SER A 95 -0.91 -19.27 -3.34
CA SER A 95 -1.85 -19.57 -2.26
C SER A 95 -2.53 -20.95 -2.37
N GLY A 96 -2.35 -21.66 -3.48
CA GLY A 96 -2.90 -23.00 -3.72
C GLY A 96 -4.28 -23.01 -4.36
N LYS A 97 -4.94 -21.85 -4.52
CA LYS A 97 -6.24 -21.74 -5.19
C LYS A 97 -6.12 -22.10 -6.68
N PRO A 98 -7.10 -22.80 -7.27
CA PRO A 98 -7.09 -23.09 -8.70
C PRO A 98 -7.12 -21.79 -9.53
N LEU A 99 -6.38 -21.75 -10.63
CA LEU A 99 -6.25 -20.53 -11.45
C LEU A 99 -7.58 -20.11 -12.10
N GLY A 100 -8.44 -21.08 -12.45
CA GLY A 100 -9.66 -20.81 -13.18
C GLY A 100 -9.35 -20.16 -14.53
N ASP A 101 -9.56 -18.85 -14.65
CA ASP A 101 -9.30 -18.06 -15.86
C ASP A 101 -7.88 -17.42 -15.85
N THR A 102 -7.12 -17.69 -16.90
CA THR A 102 -5.79 -17.12 -17.11
C THR A 102 -5.80 -15.60 -17.37
N ALA A 103 -6.93 -15.01 -17.76
CA ALA A 103 -7.05 -13.57 -17.95
C ALA A 103 -6.76 -12.80 -16.65
N ALA A 104 -7.05 -13.39 -15.48
CA ALA A 104 -6.72 -12.81 -14.18
C ALA A 104 -5.21 -12.55 -14.00
N LEU A 105 -4.34 -13.29 -14.69
CA LEU A 105 -2.89 -13.10 -14.64
C LEU A 105 -2.43 -11.78 -15.29
N SER A 106 -3.26 -11.17 -16.14
CA SER A 106 -2.92 -9.91 -16.81
C SER A 106 -3.02 -8.68 -15.90
N ASN A 107 -3.66 -8.81 -14.74
CA ASN A 107 -3.79 -7.72 -13.77
C ASN A 107 -2.69 -7.84 -12.69
N PRO A 108 -1.77 -6.86 -12.56
CA PRO A 108 -0.74 -6.89 -11.52
C PRO A 108 -1.32 -6.89 -10.11
N LYS A 109 -2.54 -6.36 -9.89
CA LYS A 109 -3.22 -6.41 -8.58
C LYS A 109 -3.49 -7.83 -8.06
N ASN A 110 -3.44 -8.82 -8.94
CA ASN A 110 -3.62 -10.23 -8.57
C ASN A 110 -2.28 -10.92 -8.25
N CYS A 111 -1.15 -10.22 -8.37
CA CYS A 111 0.16 -10.79 -8.07
C CYS A 111 0.25 -11.14 -6.59
N GLU A 112 0.71 -12.35 -6.29
CA GLU A 112 0.83 -12.85 -4.91
C GLU A 112 2.22 -12.58 -4.31
N LEU A 113 3.16 -12.11 -5.13
CA LEU A 113 4.50 -11.70 -4.73
C LEU A 113 4.51 -10.19 -4.52
N THR A 114 4.04 -9.76 -3.35
CA THR A 114 3.90 -8.34 -2.97
C THR A 114 4.74 -7.99 -1.76
N TYR A 115 5.18 -6.74 -1.71
CA TYR A 115 5.85 -6.14 -0.57
C TYR A 115 4.96 -5.03 -0.02
N GLY A 116 4.79 -5.03 1.30
CA GLY A 116 4.10 -3.99 2.03
C GLY A 116 5.10 -2.94 2.46
N LEU A 117 4.65 -1.70 2.48
CA LEU A 117 5.34 -0.58 3.11
C LEU A 117 4.47 -0.02 4.22
N LEU A 118 5.11 0.25 5.35
CA LEU A 118 4.47 0.88 6.51
C LEU A 118 5.33 2.03 6.98
N LEU A 119 4.78 3.24 6.96
CA LEU A 119 5.33 4.38 7.68
C LEU A 119 4.52 4.60 8.96
N GLN A 120 5.18 4.43 10.10
CA GLN A 120 4.61 4.69 11.42
C GLN A 120 5.70 5.29 12.31
N ASP A 121 5.35 6.32 13.08
CA ASP A 121 6.27 7.05 13.97
C ASP A 121 7.53 7.57 13.26
N GLY A 122 7.38 7.99 12.00
CA GLY A 122 8.49 8.49 11.16
C GLY A 122 9.43 7.41 10.62
N VAL A 123 9.18 6.13 10.93
CA VAL A 123 9.99 5.00 10.48
C VAL A 123 9.27 4.25 9.36
N ALA A 124 9.85 4.32 8.15
CA ALA A 124 9.39 3.54 7.00
C ALA A 124 10.00 2.13 7.05
N ARG A 125 9.15 1.11 6.96
CA ARG A 125 9.49 -0.31 6.96
C ARG A 125 8.98 -0.93 5.66
N ILE A 126 9.71 -1.93 5.17
CA ILE A 126 9.32 -2.73 4.01
C ILE A 126 9.50 -4.21 4.33
N GLY A 127 8.58 -5.04 3.85
CA GLY A 127 8.63 -6.49 4.02
C GLY A 127 7.73 -7.23 3.02
N PRO A 128 8.00 -8.51 2.74
CA PRO A 128 7.07 -9.35 1.99
C PRO A 128 5.73 -9.48 2.72
N VAL A 129 4.62 -9.50 1.97
CA VAL A 129 3.27 -9.70 2.52
C VAL A 129 2.88 -11.17 2.43
N TYR A 130 2.41 -11.74 3.54
CA TYR A 130 1.97 -13.15 3.62
C TYR A 130 0.48 -13.34 3.89
N ALA A 131 -0.31 -12.27 3.81
CA ALA A 131 -1.73 -12.28 4.16
C ALA A 131 -2.66 -12.41 2.93
N GLY A 132 -3.85 -12.97 3.13
CA GLY A 132 -4.94 -12.99 2.16
C GLY A 132 -4.67 -13.88 0.95
N THR A 133 -4.53 -13.26 -0.23
CA THR A 133 -4.18 -13.95 -1.48
C THR A 133 -2.69 -14.00 -1.73
N SER A 134 -1.85 -13.47 -0.85
CA SER A 134 -0.40 -13.40 -1.04
C SER A 134 0.29 -14.78 -0.90
N ALA A 135 1.55 -14.85 -1.31
CA ALA A 135 2.39 -16.03 -1.12
C ALA A 135 2.58 -16.34 0.38
N THR A 136 2.93 -17.57 0.73
CA THR A 136 3.22 -17.96 2.11
C THR A 136 4.67 -17.65 2.49
N SER A 137 4.97 -17.55 3.79
CA SER A 137 6.34 -17.34 4.28
C SER A 137 7.33 -18.42 3.83
N SER A 138 6.85 -19.64 3.58
CA SER A 138 7.63 -20.74 2.99
C SER A 138 7.95 -20.56 1.50
N GLN A 139 7.41 -19.54 0.83
CA GLN A 139 7.62 -19.23 -0.58
C GLN A 139 8.52 -17.99 -0.78
N LEU A 140 9.32 -17.64 0.23
CA LEU A 140 10.30 -16.56 0.18
C LEU A 140 11.22 -16.64 -1.05
N ASP A 141 11.65 -17.84 -1.42
CA ASP A 141 12.53 -18.07 -2.58
C ASP A 141 11.89 -17.72 -3.93
N GLU A 142 10.56 -17.53 -3.98
CA GLU A 142 9.86 -17.08 -5.19
C GLU A 142 10.02 -15.56 -5.42
N PHE A 143 10.40 -14.79 -4.38
CA PHE A 143 10.60 -13.35 -4.49
C PHE A 143 11.93 -13.03 -5.18
N ALA A 144 11.92 -12.04 -6.05
CA ALA A 144 13.09 -11.58 -6.79
C ALA A 144 14.07 -10.78 -5.91
N TYR A 145 13.59 -10.22 -4.81
CA TYR A 145 14.36 -9.38 -3.89
C TYR A 145 14.27 -9.96 -2.48
N HIS A 146 15.43 -10.07 -1.83
CA HIS A 146 15.57 -10.62 -0.49
C HIS A 146 16.17 -9.55 0.41
N PHE A 147 15.42 -9.17 1.44
CA PHE A 147 15.87 -8.28 2.50
C PHE A 147 15.18 -8.69 3.81
N PRO A 148 15.79 -8.38 4.98
CA PRO A 148 15.17 -8.70 6.26
C PRO A 148 13.78 -8.09 6.33
N ASN A 149 12.79 -8.88 6.78
CA ASN A 149 11.47 -8.34 7.06
C ASN A 149 11.61 -7.28 8.16
N GLN A 150 11.19 -6.04 7.88
CA GLN A 150 11.35 -4.91 8.79
C GLN A 150 10.10 -4.67 9.64
N PHE A 151 9.02 -5.41 9.41
CA PHE A 151 7.83 -5.33 10.24
C PHE A 151 8.10 -5.90 11.64
N PRO A 152 7.51 -5.30 12.69
CA PRO A 152 7.57 -5.90 14.03
C PRO A 152 6.90 -7.28 14.02
N GLU A 153 7.52 -8.25 14.69
CA GLU A 153 6.88 -9.53 15.00
C GLU A 153 5.73 -9.27 15.99
N GLU A 154 4.54 -9.81 15.69
CA GLU A 154 3.38 -9.78 16.61
C GLU A 154 3.56 -10.75 17.78
#